data_AF-A0A7W2IXH8-F1
#
_entry.id   AF-A0A7W2IXH8-F1
#
_cell.length_a   1.000
_cell.length_b   1.000
_cell.length_c   1.000
_cell.angle_alpha   90.00
_cell.angle_beta   90.00
_cell.angle_gamma   90.00
#
_symmetry.space_group_name_H-M   'P 1'
#
loop_
_entity.id
_entity.type
_entity.pdbx_description
1 polymer ?
#
loop_
_entity_poly.entity_id
_entity_poly.type
_entity_poly.pdbx_seq_one_letter_code
_entity_poly.pdbx_strand_id
1 'polypeptide(L)'
;MKKLGMLVLIAVALVGTYSCNTTKNKTNVESSNELTVTGTVGTITNGKDGYTAAIKDKNNKTYLATISMVNLMESKSEYKRYEQGDKITVTGPTWKDDEGNVYITVKELKEVKK
;
A
#
# COMPACT_ATOMS: atom_id res chain seq x y z
N MET A 1 13.70 4.30 -60.66
CA MET A 1 12.40 4.58 -61.30
C MET A 1 11.77 3.27 -61.74
N LYS A 2 10.50 3.02 -61.33
CA LYS A 2 9.59 1.93 -61.78
C LYS A 2 10.01 0.53 -61.27
N LYS A 3 9.19 -0.27 -60.56
CA LYS A 3 7.74 -0.52 -60.56
C LYS A 3 7.33 -0.95 -59.13
N LEU A 4 6.34 -0.36 -58.46
CA LEU A 4 4.89 -0.55 -58.59
C LEU A 4 4.45 -2.01 -58.82
N GLY A 5 4.08 -2.66 -57.72
CA GLY A 5 3.36 -3.94 -57.67
C GLY A 5 2.55 -3.97 -56.37
N MET A 6 1.39 -3.33 -56.42
CA MET A 6 0.33 -3.34 -55.41
C MET A 6 -0.55 -4.59 -55.60
N LEU A 7 -1.29 -4.98 -54.54
CA LEU A 7 -2.44 -5.92 -54.52
C LEU A 7 -2.05 -7.41 -54.64
N VAL A 8 -2.60 -8.41 -53.92
CA VAL A 8 -3.78 -8.65 -53.07
C VAL A 8 -3.38 -9.91 -52.23
N LEU A 9 -3.83 -10.23 -51.01
CA LEU A 9 -5.12 -10.88 -50.71
C LEU A 9 -5.17 -11.18 -49.21
N ILE A 10 -6.26 -10.71 -48.61
CA ILE A 10 -6.77 -11.01 -47.29
C ILE A 10 -7.06 -12.52 -47.19
N ALA A 11 -6.57 -13.17 -46.15
CA ALA A 11 -7.16 -14.41 -45.62
C ALA A 11 -7.43 -14.20 -44.13
N VAL A 12 -8.67 -13.79 -43.85
CA VAL A 12 -9.27 -13.85 -42.52
C VAL A 12 -9.53 -15.32 -42.21
N ALA A 13 -8.91 -15.84 -41.17
CA ALA A 13 -9.37 -17.03 -40.47
C ALA A 13 -9.42 -16.72 -38.97
N LEU A 14 -10.57 -16.19 -38.56
CA LEU A 14 -11.01 -16.13 -37.17
C LEU A 14 -11.68 -17.47 -36.84
N VAL A 15 -11.09 -18.27 -35.96
CA VAL A 15 -11.88 -18.92 -34.90
C VAL A 15 -10.99 -19.06 -33.66
N GLY A 16 -11.24 -18.21 -32.68
CA GLY A 16 -10.50 -18.16 -31.43
C GLY A 16 -10.92 -19.29 -30.49
N THR A 17 -9.94 -20.07 -30.04
CA THR A 17 -10.06 -20.89 -28.84
C THR A 17 -9.33 -20.18 -27.71
N TYR A 18 -10.05 -19.36 -26.94
CA TYR A 18 -9.59 -18.96 -25.62
C TYR A 18 -10.77 -19.13 -24.67
N SER A 19 -10.81 -20.29 -24.01
CA SER A 19 -11.52 -20.44 -22.75
C SER A 19 -10.97 -19.38 -21.79
N CYS A 20 -11.68 -18.26 -21.66
CA CYS A 20 -11.42 -17.31 -20.60
C CYS A 20 -12.11 -17.85 -19.34
N ASN A 21 -11.39 -18.68 -18.59
CA ASN A 21 -11.67 -18.80 -17.17
C ASN A 21 -11.48 -17.40 -16.60
N THR A 22 -12.54 -16.81 -16.03
CA THR A 22 -12.46 -15.57 -15.24
C THR A 22 -11.66 -15.87 -13.97
N THR A 23 -10.34 -15.94 -14.14
CA THR A 23 -9.38 -15.77 -13.07
C THR A 23 -9.52 -14.34 -12.63
N LYS A 24 -10.06 -14.19 -11.42
CA LYS A 24 -10.05 -12.96 -10.62
C LYS A 24 -8.79 -12.18 -10.95
N ASN A 25 -8.96 -11.03 -11.59
CA ASN A 25 -7.90 -10.05 -11.77
C ASN A 25 -7.52 -9.59 -10.36
N LYS A 26 -6.59 -10.32 -9.75
CA LYS A 26 -5.80 -9.87 -8.63
C LYS A 26 -5.07 -8.67 -9.19
N THR A 27 -5.58 -7.49 -8.88
CA THR A 27 -4.86 -6.24 -9.01
C THR A 27 -3.44 -6.54 -8.61
N ASN A 28 -2.52 -6.27 -9.53
CA ASN A 28 -1.10 -6.30 -9.34
C ASN A 28 -0.81 -5.53 -8.05
N VAL A 29 -0.69 -6.25 -6.93
CA VAL A 29 -0.12 -5.72 -5.70
C VAL A 29 1.35 -5.62 -6.08
N GLU A 30 1.67 -4.44 -6.60
CA GLU A 30 3.02 -3.92 -6.63
C GLU A 30 3.67 -4.37 -5.32
N SER A 31 4.74 -5.16 -5.43
CA SER A 31 5.48 -5.66 -4.28
C SER A 31 6.23 -4.49 -3.64
N SER A 32 5.48 -3.52 -3.13
CA SER A 32 5.93 -2.50 -2.20
C SER A 32 6.26 -3.23 -0.91
N ASN A 33 7.54 -3.22 -0.53
CA ASN A 33 8.02 -3.81 0.71
C ASN A 33 7.26 -3.20 1.89
N GLU A 34 6.26 -3.92 2.39
CA GLU A 34 5.55 -3.56 3.60
C GLU A 34 6.46 -3.77 4.80
N LEU A 35 6.42 -2.82 5.73
CA LEU A 35 7.13 -2.92 7.00
C LEU A 35 6.11 -3.05 8.12
N THR A 36 6.31 -4.03 8.99
CA THR A 36 5.60 -4.14 10.27
C THR A 36 6.46 -3.58 11.39
N VAL A 37 5.91 -2.62 12.15
CA VAL A 37 6.57 -2.00 13.30
C VAL A 37 5.67 -2.14 14.52
N THR A 38 6.22 -2.69 15.60
CA THR A 38 5.62 -2.63 16.93
C THR A 38 6.38 -1.62 17.79
N GLY A 39 5.66 -0.69 18.39
CA GLY A 39 6.28 0.38 19.16
C GLY A 39 5.31 1.17 20.01
N THR A 40 5.85 2.16 20.70
CA THR A 40 5.08 3.10 21.53
C THR A 40 4.75 4.35 20.72
N VAL A 41 3.50 4.79 20.81
CA VAL A 41 2.99 6.02 20.20
C VAL A 41 3.61 7.23 20.93
N GLY A 42 4.29 8.07 20.18
CA GLY A 42 4.85 9.34 20.60
C GLY A 42 3.98 10.51 20.16
N THR A 43 4.63 11.55 19.59
CA THR A 43 3.95 12.75 19.09
C THR A 43 2.91 12.41 18.03
N ILE A 44 1.76 13.08 18.11
CA ILE A 44 0.64 12.93 17.18
C ILE A 44 0.40 14.27 16.46
N THR A 45 0.33 14.21 15.13
CA THR A 45 -0.08 15.32 14.28
C THR A 45 -1.40 14.98 13.61
N ASN A 46 -2.44 15.76 13.88
CA ASN A 46 -3.77 15.52 13.35
C ASN A 46 -3.87 15.90 11.87
N GLY A 47 -4.52 15.04 11.09
CA GLY A 47 -4.95 15.32 9.73
C GLY A 47 -6.48 15.34 9.65
N LYS A 48 -7.00 15.47 8.42
CA LYS A 48 -8.46 15.50 8.17
C LYS A 48 -9.12 14.14 8.45
N ASP A 49 -8.59 13.08 7.82
CA ASP A 49 -9.20 11.74 7.83
C ASP A 49 -8.38 10.76 8.71
N GLY A 50 -7.65 11.27 9.68
CA GLY A 50 -6.72 10.49 10.49
C GLY A 50 -5.64 11.33 11.16
N TYR A 51 -4.50 10.71 11.44
CA TYR A 51 -3.37 11.35 12.09
C TYR A 51 -2.05 10.66 11.71
N THR A 52 -0.95 11.39 11.84
CA THR A 52 0.39 10.80 11.80
C THR A 52 0.93 10.69 13.22
N ALA A 53 1.44 9.52 13.57
CA ALA A 53 2.03 9.24 14.87
C ALA A 53 3.50 8.85 14.73
N ALA A 54 4.34 9.41 15.59
CA ALA A 54 5.72 8.94 15.74
C ALA A 54 5.71 7.63 16.55
N ILE A 55 6.05 6.50 15.92
CA ILE A 55 6.12 5.19 16.56
C ILE A 55 7.59 4.90 16.89
N LYS A 56 7.91 4.77 18.17
CA LYS A 56 9.25 4.40 18.64
C LYS A 56 9.31 2.90 18.89
N ASP A 57 10.17 2.19 18.16
CA ASP A 57 10.38 0.75 18.34
C ASP A 57 11.26 0.44 19.56
N LYS A 58 11.50 -0.86 19.81
CA LYS A 58 12.36 -1.32 20.93
C LYS A 58 13.82 -0.87 20.84
N ASN A 59 14.29 -0.48 19.66
CA ASN A 59 15.66 -0.01 19.42
C ASN A 59 15.73 1.53 19.45
N ASN A 60 14.68 2.21 19.93
CA ASN A 60 14.52 3.65 19.90
C ASN A 60 14.48 4.27 18.50
N LYS A 61 14.27 3.47 17.44
CA LYS A 61 14.09 3.99 16.09
C LYS A 61 12.67 4.52 15.92
N THR A 62 12.56 5.72 15.35
CA THR A 62 11.28 6.40 15.10
C THR A 62 10.80 6.15 13.68
N TYR A 63 9.50 5.90 13.55
CA TYR A 63 8.79 5.78 12.28
C TYR A 63 7.58 6.72 12.30
N LEU A 64 7.29 7.38 11.18
CA LEU A 64 6.15 8.28 11.04
C LEU A 64 4.99 7.52 10.39
N ALA A 65 4.07 7.00 11.23
CA ALA A 65 2.96 6.17 10.78
C ALA A 65 1.73 7.03 10.50
N THR A 66 1.30 7.12 9.24
CA THR A 66 0.07 7.79 8.83
C THR A 66 -1.11 6.85 8.95
N ILE A 67 -1.90 7.03 10.01
CA ILE A 67 -3.09 6.26 10.35
C ILE A 67 -4.30 7.03 9.83
N SER A 68 -4.79 6.62 8.66
CA SER A 68 -5.97 7.21 8.01
C SER A 68 -7.12 6.22 8.00
N MET A 69 -8.33 6.73 8.29
CA MET A 69 -9.57 5.97 8.18
C MET A 69 -9.75 5.40 6.77
N VAL A 70 -9.48 6.19 5.73
CA VAL A 70 -9.59 5.75 4.33
C VAL A 70 -8.62 4.62 4.02
N ASN A 71 -7.33 4.77 4.38
CA ASN A 71 -6.32 3.74 4.11
C ASN A 71 -6.64 2.40 4.80
N LEU A 72 -7.15 2.46 6.03
CA LEU A 72 -7.50 1.27 6.81
C LEU A 72 -8.78 0.62 6.27
N MET A 73 -9.81 1.40 5.93
CA MET A 73 -11.03 0.89 5.32
C MET A 73 -10.78 0.19 3.99
N GLU A 74 -9.97 0.78 3.10
CA GLU A 74 -9.55 0.15 1.84
C GLU A 74 -8.86 -1.21 2.06
N SER A 75 -8.13 -1.32 3.17
CA SER A 75 -7.36 -2.50 3.55
C SER A 75 -8.13 -3.48 4.43
N LYS A 76 -9.40 -3.19 4.71
CA LYS A 76 -10.27 -3.95 5.63
C LYS A 76 -9.70 -4.08 7.04
N SER A 77 -8.89 -3.11 7.47
CA SER A 77 -8.43 -2.96 8.85
C SER A 77 -9.34 -1.99 9.60
N GLU A 78 -9.51 -2.21 10.89
CA GLU A 78 -10.31 -1.32 11.74
C GLU A 78 -9.54 -0.02 12.02
N TYR A 79 -10.24 1.12 11.93
CA TYR A 79 -9.72 2.39 12.40
C TYR A 79 -9.96 2.50 13.91
N LYS A 80 -8.88 2.68 14.66
CA LYS A 80 -8.91 3.04 16.07
C LYS A 80 -7.97 4.19 16.31
N ARG A 81 -8.41 5.15 17.13
CA ARG A 81 -7.58 6.26 17.56
C ARG A 81 -6.82 5.86 18.83
N TYR A 82 -5.51 5.99 18.76
CA TYR A 82 -4.59 5.73 19.87
C TYR A 82 -4.01 7.04 20.41
N GLU A 83 -3.61 7.02 21.67
CA GLU A 83 -3.03 8.14 22.39
C GLU A 83 -1.53 7.98 22.58
N GLN A 84 -0.86 9.06 22.95
CA GLN A 84 0.55 9.01 23.30
C GLN A 84 0.77 8.06 24.48
N GLY A 85 1.74 7.16 24.35
CA GLY A 85 2.04 6.12 25.35
C GLY A 85 1.48 4.74 25.01
N ASP A 86 0.50 4.65 24.09
CA ASP A 86 -0.05 3.37 23.67
C ASP A 86 0.99 2.51 22.94
N LYS A 87 0.90 1.19 23.11
CA LYS A 87 1.73 0.23 22.37
C LYS A 87 0.90 -0.41 21.26
N ILE A 88 1.32 -0.17 20.02
CA ILE A 88 0.61 -0.63 18.82
C ILE A 88 1.55 -1.33 17.85
N THR A 89 0.96 -2.11 16.95
CA THR A 89 1.61 -2.66 15.76
C THR A 89 0.96 -2.06 14.53
N VAL A 90 1.79 -1.48 13.65
CA VAL A 90 1.38 -0.93 12.35
C VAL A 90 2.07 -1.69 11.24
N THR A 91 1.36 -1.95 10.15
CA THR A 91 1.93 -2.52 8.93
C THR A 91 1.52 -1.68 7.73
N GLY A 92 2.44 -1.46 6.81
CA GLY A 92 2.12 -0.85 5.51
C GLY A 92 3.35 -0.54 4.68
N PRO A 93 3.16 -0.06 3.44
CA PRO A 93 4.25 0.37 2.58
C PRO A 93 5.00 1.55 3.21
N THR A 94 6.31 1.59 2.94
CA THR A 94 7.19 2.61 3.50
C THR A 94 7.85 3.46 2.43
N TRP A 95 8.13 4.69 2.80
CA TRP A 95 8.91 5.63 1.99
C TRP A 95 9.78 6.49 2.90
N LYS A 96 10.78 7.15 2.32
CA LYS A 96 11.65 8.08 3.02
C LYS A 96 11.55 9.45 2.37
N ASP A 97 11.60 10.50 3.19
CA ASP A 97 11.83 11.85 2.69
C ASP A 97 13.33 12.09 2.46
N ASP A 98 13.66 13.30 2.00
CA ASP A 98 15.03 13.75 1.75
C ASP A 98 15.87 13.87 3.03
N GLU A 99 15.20 13.99 4.19
CA GLU A 99 15.83 14.04 5.52
C GLU A 99 16.10 12.63 6.09
N GLY A 100 15.62 11.58 5.41
CA GLY A 100 15.79 10.18 5.80
C GLY A 100 14.76 9.68 6.82
N ASN A 101 13.73 10.48 7.13
CA ASN A 101 12.63 10.05 7.98
C ASN A 101 11.86 8.92 7.30
N VAL A 102 11.54 7.86 8.05
CA VAL A 102 10.82 6.69 7.51
C VAL A 102 9.33 6.85 7.79
N TYR A 103 8.55 6.94 6.74
CA TYR A 103 7.09 7.00 6.80
C TYR A 103 6.48 5.64 6.52
N ILE A 104 5.33 5.37 7.16
CA ILE A 104 4.54 4.17 6.97
C ILE A 104 3.11 4.61 6.65
N THR A 105 2.63 4.28 5.44
CA THR A 105 1.20 4.44 5.12
C THR A 105 0.47 3.24 5.68
N VAL A 106 -0.23 3.40 6.81
CA VAL A 106 -0.75 2.25 7.56
C VAL A 106 -1.90 1.58 6.82
N LYS A 107 -1.74 0.28 6.57
CA LYS A 107 -2.74 -0.60 5.94
C LYS A 107 -3.29 -1.62 6.95
N GLU A 108 -2.54 -1.95 8.00
CA GLU A 108 -3.02 -2.77 9.12
C GLU A 108 -2.64 -2.14 10.46
N LEU A 109 -3.58 -2.12 11.40
CA LEU A 109 -3.44 -1.52 12.72
C LEU A 109 -3.92 -2.49 13.81
N LYS A 110 -3.05 -2.79 14.78
CA LYS A 110 -3.36 -3.71 15.89
C LYS A 110 -2.89 -3.16 17.23
N GLU A 111 -3.70 -3.38 18.26
CA GLU A 111 -3.29 -3.18 19.66
C GLU A 111 -2.46 -4.36 20.15
N VAL A 112 -1.42 -4.09 20.94
CA VAL A 112 -0.67 -5.14 21.63
C VAL A 112 -1.38 -5.44 22.95
N LYS A 113 -2.15 -6.53 22.99
CA LYS A 113 -2.75 -7.02 24.24
C LYS A 113 -1.63 -7.42 25.22
N LYS A 114 -1.76 -6.97 26.47
CA LYS A 114 -0.89 -7.37 27.58
C LYS A 114 -1.12 -8.82 27.98
#